data_AF-A0A519PB68-F1
#
_entry.id   AF-A0A519PB68-F1
#
_cell.length_a   1.000
_cell.length_b   1.000
_cell.length_c   1.000
_cell.angle_alpha   90.00
_cell.angle_beta   90.00
_cell.angle_gamma   90.00
#
_symmetry.space_group_name_H-M   'P 1'
#
loop_
_entity.id
_entity.type
_entity.pdbx_description
1 polymer ?
#
loop_
_entity_poly.entity_id
_entity_poly.type
_entity_poly.pdbx_seq_one_letter_code
_entity_poly.pdbx_strand_id
1 'polypeptide(L)'
;VGSMGDDAPPAVLSALPRPLAHYFRQNFSQVTNPPIDPLREAGAMSLKTRFKNLGNILAQEEAQTNVFVLDSPVLTNGMYERMLDTVGAGATTVIDCTYAVPEDEARPGVGLRQALDRIRNEAEAAARGGSALIVLTDERARADRLAAPMILATAGVHRRLTEKALRSYCSIVVRTAETLDPHGFAVLVGVGATTVNAWLAQDLFQERLDRGLYPGLTLRDACLNYKAGIEAGLLKTLARKGISIISAYRGGCEFEVLGLSRALSAEFFPGAPSRISGIGLAGLEQAALKRHRMAWGEAQPVPSMGGFFKIRAGGEAHAHEAKAIHLLQDACNRGDYRRFKQYTDLLKNQPDLSLRDLLDFRTDVTPVPLEEVESVSDIRRRFLTQAMSLGALSPEAHETLNIAMNRIGARSVSGEGGEDPERY
;
A
#
# COMPACT_ATOMS: atom_id res chain seq x y z
N VAL A 1 14.87 5.43 -2.33
CA VAL A 1 14.35 6.01 -3.60
C VAL A 1 14.61 4.99 -4.70
N GLY A 2 13.71 4.87 -5.68
CA GLY A 2 13.86 3.99 -6.86
C GLY A 2 13.55 4.77 -8.14
N SER A 3 13.59 4.10 -9.28
CA SER A 3 13.30 4.67 -10.61
C SER A 3 12.51 3.66 -11.47
N MET A 4 12.06 4.12 -12.65
CA MET A 4 11.12 3.41 -13.54
C MET A 4 9.70 3.27 -12.98
N GLY A 5 8.77 2.84 -13.84
CA GLY A 5 7.38 2.57 -13.46
C GLY A 5 7.22 1.25 -12.71
N ASP A 6 6.07 1.11 -12.03
CA ASP A 6 5.63 -0.18 -11.47
C ASP A 6 5.01 -1.01 -12.59
N ASP A 7 5.77 -1.99 -13.10
CA ASP A 7 5.37 -2.91 -14.16
C ASP A 7 5.00 -4.31 -13.62
N ALA A 8 4.89 -4.44 -12.30
CA ALA A 8 4.35 -5.63 -11.64
C ALA A 8 2.80 -5.59 -11.66
N PRO A 9 2.12 -6.75 -11.55
CA PRO A 9 0.67 -6.78 -11.56
C PRO A 9 0.07 -6.06 -10.35
N PRO A 10 -1.12 -5.44 -10.48
CA PRO A 10 -1.88 -5.01 -9.32
C PRO A 10 -2.14 -6.23 -8.41
N ALA A 11 -2.24 -6.00 -7.09
CA ALA A 11 -2.26 -7.08 -6.09
C ALA A 11 -3.31 -8.18 -6.34
N VAL A 12 -4.44 -7.83 -6.97
CA VAL A 12 -5.51 -8.77 -7.31
C VAL A 12 -5.16 -9.71 -8.48
N LEU A 13 -4.24 -9.32 -9.37
CA LEU A 13 -3.75 -10.13 -10.49
C LEU A 13 -2.44 -10.86 -10.17
N SER A 14 -1.79 -10.53 -9.06
CA SER A 14 -0.56 -11.21 -8.64
C SER A 14 -0.82 -12.67 -8.29
N ALA A 15 0.03 -13.57 -8.76
CA ALA A 15 0.04 -14.98 -8.36
C ALA A 15 0.65 -15.19 -6.96
N LEU A 16 1.35 -14.18 -6.43
CA LEU A 16 1.99 -14.19 -5.13
C LEU A 16 1.10 -13.53 -4.07
N PRO A 17 1.04 -14.07 -2.84
CA PRO A 17 0.32 -13.39 -1.75
C PRO A 17 0.89 -11.99 -1.51
N ARG A 18 0.03 -10.97 -1.62
CA ARG A 18 0.38 -9.58 -1.32
C ARG A 18 -0.17 -9.13 0.04
N PRO A 19 0.56 -8.26 0.76
CA PRO A 19 0.01 -7.61 1.95
C PRO A 19 -1.26 -6.85 1.61
N LEU A 20 -2.19 -6.78 2.57
CA LEU A 20 -3.49 -6.17 2.33
C LEU A 20 -3.38 -4.67 1.97
N ALA A 21 -2.33 -3.98 2.44
CA ALA A 21 -2.05 -2.59 2.07
C ALA A 21 -1.94 -2.39 0.54
N HIS A 22 -1.48 -3.38 -0.23
CA HIS A 22 -1.29 -3.25 -1.68
C HIS A 22 -2.60 -3.12 -2.47
N TYR A 23 -3.75 -3.42 -1.85
CA TYR A 23 -5.07 -3.22 -2.47
C TYR A 23 -5.58 -1.77 -2.31
N PHE A 24 -4.89 -0.93 -1.54
CA PHE A 24 -5.24 0.46 -1.33
C PHE A 24 -4.33 1.35 -2.17
N ARG A 25 -4.93 2.23 -2.97
CA ARG A 25 -4.20 3.26 -3.72
C ARG A 25 -4.41 4.59 -3.02
N GLN A 26 -3.32 5.29 -2.72
CA GLN A 26 -3.39 6.59 -2.05
C GLN A 26 -4.15 7.58 -2.91
N ASN A 27 -5.14 8.26 -2.32
CA ASN A 27 -5.76 9.40 -2.98
C ASN A 27 -4.76 10.55 -3.06
N PHE A 28 -4.91 11.37 -4.10
CA PHE A 28 -4.18 12.61 -4.26
C PHE A 28 -5.09 13.63 -4.92
N SER A 29 -4.82 14.91 -4.69
CA SER A 29 -5.61 15.99 -5.27
C SER A 29 -5.01 16.40 -6.61
N GLN A 30 -5.88 16.57 -7.60
CA GLN A 30 -5.56 17.17 -8.88
C GLN A 30 -6.54 18.31 -9.13
N VAL A 31 -6.03 19.51 -9.40
CA VAL A 31 -6.78 20.73 -9.75
C VAL A 31 -7.69 21.28 -8.64
N THR A 32 -8.51 20.46 -8.00
CA THR A 32 -9.53 20.86 -7.00
C THR A 32 -8.95 21.59 -5.80
N ASN A 33 -7.79 21.13 -5.33
CA ASN A 33 -7.04 21.76 -4.26
C ASN A 33 -5.55 21.43 -4.42
N PRO A 34 -4.65 22.35 -4.05
CA PRO A 34 -3.22 22.12 -4.19
C PRO A 34 -2.72 21.09 -3.16
N PRO A 35 -1.75 20.22 -3.53
CA PRO A 35 -0.96 19.50 -2.55
C PRO A 35 -0.03 20.47 -1.79
N ILE A 36 0.45 20.03 -0.62
CA ILE A 36 1.41 20.78 0.22
C ILE A 36 2.83 20.29 -0.07
N ASP A 37 3.85 21.12 0.15
CA ASP A 37 5.24 20.66 0.19
C ASP A 37 5.60 20.17 1.61
N PRO A 38 5.72 18.84 1.86
CA PRO A 38 5.96 18.29 3.19
C PRO A 38 7.38 18.57 3.72
N LEU A 39 8.29 19.11 2.90
CA LEU A 39 9.65 19.45 3.29
C LEU A 39 9.77 20.95 3.58
N ARG A 40 9.34 21.80 2.64
CA ARG A 40 9.47 23.26 2.76
C ARG A 40 8.42 23.87 3.67
N GLU A 41 7.23 23.26 3.73
CA GLU A 41 6.10 23.74 4.54
C GLU A 41 5.81 22.81 5.73
N ALA A 42 6.81 22.01 6.15
CA ALA A 42 6.67 21.05 7.24
C ALA A 42 6.16 21.69 8.56
N GLY A 43 6.49 22.96 8.82
CA GLY A 43 6.02 23.70 9.99
C GLY A 43 4.50 23.92 10.04
N ALA A 44 3.80 23.81 8.91
CA ALA A 44 2.34 23.87 8.83
C ALA A 44 1.68 22.50 9.01
N MET A 45 2.46 21.42 9.10
CA MET A 45 1.95 20.04 9.19
C MET A 45 2.13 19.46 10.60
N SER A 46 1.30 18.48 10.97
CA SER A 46 1.41 17.84 12.27
C SER A 46 0.99 16.37 12.30
N LEU A 47 1.81 15.55 12.94
CA LEU A 47 1.51 14.16 13.29
C LEU A 47 1.05 13.99 14.75
N LYS A 48 0.80 15.11 15.47
CA LYS A 48 0.36 15.06 16.86
C LYS A 48 -0.88 14.20 17.02
N THR A 49 -0.77 13.23 17.92
CA THR A 49 -1.78 12.22 18.19
C THR A 49 -2.23 12.35 19.63
N ARG A 50 -3.53 12.52 19.83
CA ARG A 50 -4.13 12.72 21.15
C ARG A 50 -4.93 11.49 21.57
N PHE A 51 -5.00 11.27 22.87
CA PHE A 51 -5.81 10.24 23.51
C PHE A 51 -6.80 10.90 24.47
N LYS A 52 -7.93 10.23 24.73
CA LYS A 52 -8.99 10.72 25.65
C LYS A 52 -9.50 12.14 25.33
N ASN A 53 -9.35 12.62 24.11
CA ASN A 53 -9.63 14.01 23.73
C ASN A 53 -10.99 14.23 23.04
N LEU A 54 -11.84 13.20 22.96
CA LEU A 54 -13.15 13.27 22.33
C LEU A 54 -14.23 13.46 23.40
N GLY A 55 -14.14 14.59 24.09
CA GLY A 55 -15.14 15.07 25.04
C GLY A 55 -16.22 15.92 24.36
N ASN A 56 -16.98 16.68 25.16
CA ASN A 56 -18.00 17.58 24.64
C ASN A 56 -17.35 18.80 23.95
N ILE A 57 -17.54 18.96 22.64
CA ILE A 57 -17.00 20.10 21.87
C ILE A 57 -17.61 21.46 22.24
N LEU A 58 -18.75 21.46 22.94
CA LEU A 58 -19.45 22.66 23.39
C LEU A 58 -19.04 23.09 24.80
N ALA A 59 -18.40 22.20 25.56
CA ALA A 59 -17.91 22.52 26.90
C ALA A 59 -16.61 23.33 26.83
N GLN A 60 -16.40 24.18 27.82
CA GLN A 60 -15.15 24.92 28.05
C GLN A 60 -14.70 24.65 29.49
N GLU A 61 -14.19 23.45 29.74
CA GLU A 61 -13.84 22.97 31.08
C GLU A 61 -12.38 22.50 31.12
N GLU A 62 -11.71 22.71 32.25
CA GLU A 62 -10.31 22.29 32.45
C GLU A 62 -10.11 20.78 32.24
N ALA A 63 -11.14 19.97 32.53
CA ALA A 63 -11.15 18.52 32.31
C ALA A 63 -10.87 18.12 30.84
N GLN A 64 -11.14 18.99 29.86
CA GLN A 64 -10.84 18.75 28.45
C GLN A 64 -9.33 18.81 28.13
N THR A 65 -8.51 19.34 29.04
CA THR A 65 -7.05 19.43 28.89
C THR A 65 -6.30 18.21 29.40
N ASN A 66 -6.97 17.32 30.14
CA ASN A 66 -6.38 16.08 30.67
C ASN A 66 -6.29 14.99 29.58
N VAL A 67 -5.44 15.25 28.59
CA VAL A 67 -5.24 14.40 27.41
C VAL A 67 -3.79 13.97 27.31
N PHE A 68 -3.56 12.72 26.90
CA PHE A 68 -2.21 12.30 26.52
C PHE A 68 -1.94 12.73 25.08
N VAL A 69 -0.74 13.23 24.82
CA VAL A 69 -0.32 13.68 23.50
C VAL A 69 1.00 13.00 23.14
N LEU A 70 1.03 12.41 21.95
CA LEU A 70 2.23 11.96 21.27
C LEU A 70 2.50 12.87 20.09
N ASP A 71 3.77 13.08 19.74
CA ASP A 71 4.12 13.86 18.56
C ASP A 71 3.85 13.14 17.23
N SER A 72 3.58 11.84 17.28
CA SER A 72 3.40 10.99 16.10
C SER A 72 2.57 9.75 16.42
N PRO A 73 1.82 9.19 15.45
CA PRO A 73 1.11 7.93 15.63
C PRO A 73 2.05 6.71 15.61
N VAL A 74 3.34 6.88 15.30
CA VAL A 74 4.31 5.78 15.14
C VAL A 74 4.98 5.49 16.49
N LEU A 75 4.90 4.24 16.95
CA LEU A 75 5.47 3.81 18.22
C LEU A 75 6.61 2.80 18.02
N THR A 76 7.74 3.04 18.67
CA THR A 76 8.73 1.97 18.92
C THR A 76 8.23 1.03 20.02
N ASN A 77 8.80 -0.18 20.14
CA ASN A 77 8.40 -1.15 21.17
C ASN A 77 8.53 -0.55 22.59
N GLY A 78 9.64 0.12 22.89
CA GLY A 78 9.82 0.81 24.18
C GLY A 78 8.95 2.07 24.35
N MET A 79 8.43 2.69 23.28
CA MET A 79 7.41 3.75 23.41
C MET A 79 6.03 3.14 23.69
N TYR A 80 5.71 1.99 23.10
CA TYR A 80 4.48 1.25 23.36
C TYR A 80 4.39 0.80 24.82
N GLU A 81 5.45 0.19 25.36
CA GLU A 81 5.50 -0.24 26.77
C GLU A 81 5.28 0.94 27.72
N ARG A 82 6.05 2.03 27.55
CA ARG A 82 5.89 3.25 28.36
C ARG A 82 4.49 3.85 28.26
N MET A 83 3.85 3.77 27.09
CA MET A 83 2.47 4.25 26.93
C MET A 83 1.49 3.42 27.75
N LEU A 84 1.65 2.09 27.80
CA LEU A 84 0.80 1.24 28.65
C LEU A 84 0.94 1.63 30.12
N ASP A 85 2.18 1.80 30.59
CA ASP A 85 2.46 2.19 31.98
C ASP A 85 1.83 3.55 32.32
N THR A 86 1.93 4.51 31.41
CA THR A 86 1.39 5.87 31.58
C THR A 86 -0.14 5.90 31.64
N VAL A 87 -0.81 5.06 30.84
CA VAL A 87 -2.29 4.98 30.83
C VAL A 87 -2.81 4.34 32.12
N GLY A 88 -2.00 3.50 32.77
CA GLY A 88 -2.28 2.88 34.06
C GLY A 88 -2.95 1.50 33.93
N ALA A 89 -2.77 0.69 34.97
CA ALA A 89 -3.33 -0.65 35.04
C ALA A 89 -4.87 -0.64 34.95
N GLY A 90 -5.43 -1.60 34.21
CA GLY A 90 -6.88 -1.77 34.06
C GLY A 90 -7.55 -0.83 33.05
N ALA A 91 -6.86 0.19 32.55
CA ALA A 91 -7.39 1.10 31.52
C ALA A 91 -7.15 0.62 30.07
N THR A 92 -6.41 -0.48 29.90
CA THR A 92 -6.07 -1.06 28.60
C THR A 92 -6.61 -2.48 28.47
N THR A 93 -7.28 -2.77 27.36
CA THR A 93 -7.62 -4.14 26.96
C THR A 93 -6.82 -4.54 25.73
N VAL A 94 -6.14 -5.68 25.79
CA VAL A 94 -5.41 -6.27 24.68
C VAL A 94 -6.24 -7.36 24.03
N ILE A 95 -6.52 -7.21 22.74
CA ILE A 95 -7.33 -8.13 21.94
C ILE A 95 -6.42 -8.89 20.99
N ASP A 96 -6.55 -10.21 21.04
CA ASP A 96 -5.83 -11.13 20.17
C ASP A 96 -6.48 -11.15 18.77
N CYS A 97 -5.73 -10.69 17.77
CA CYS A 97 -6.16 -10.68 16.38
C CYS A 97 -5.76 -11.94 15.60
N THR A 98 -5.49 -13.05 16.30
CA THR A 98 -5.19 -14.34 15.68
C THR A 98 -6.32 -15.35 15.87
N TYR A 99 -6.41 -16.34 14.98
CA TYR A 99 -7.44 -17.37 14.97
C TYR A 99 -6.85 -18.72 14.57
N ALA A 100 -7.55 -19.81 14.88
CA ALA A 100 -7.09 -21.16 14.57
C ALA A 100 -6.87 -21.34 13.06
N VAL A 101 -5.85 -22.14 12.69
CA VAL A 101 -5.69 -22.57 11.30
C VAL A 101 -6.93 -23.35 10.88
N PRO A 102 -7.65 -22.93 9.81
CA PRO A 102 -8.78 -23.69 9.30
C PRO A 102 -8.34 -25.09 8.87
N GLU A 103 -9.15 -26.11 9.18
CA GLU A 103 -8.98 -27.46 8.65
C GLU A 103 -9.09 -27.46 7.13
N ASP A 104 -8.47 -28.43 6.45
CA ASP A 104 -8.41 -28.45 4.98
C ASP A 104 -9.80 -28.56 4.33
N GLU A 105 -10.79 -29.15 5.02
CA GLU A 105 -12.19 -29.25 4.57
C GLU A 105 -13.05 -28.02 4.91
N ALA A 106 -12.50 -27.08 5.71
CA ALA A 106 -13.25 -25.91 6.14
C ALA A 106 -13.57 -24.99 4.96
N ARG A 107 -14.79 -24.42 4.96
CA ARG A 107 -15.19 -23.45 3.95
C ARG A 107 -14.30 -22.19 4.05
N PRO A 108 -13.59 -21.79 2.97
CA PRO A 108 -12.72 -20.62 3.00
C PRO A 108 -13.45 -19.33 3.39
N GLY A 109 -12.79 -18.54 4.23
CA GLY A 109 -13.23 -17.24 4.74
C GLY A 109 -14.08 -17.31 6.01
N VAL A 110 -14.53 -18.49 6.43
CA VAL A 110 -15.37 -18.63 7.64
C VAL A 110 -14.55 -18.38 8.91
N GLY A 111 -13.34 -18.93 9.00
CA GLY A 111 -12.45 -18.71 10.14
C GLY A 111 -12.10 -17.24 10.32
N LEU A 112 -11.71 -16.58 9.24
CA LEU A 112 -11.42 -15.14 9.22
C LEU A 112 -12.66 -14.30 9.58
N ARG A 113 -13.84 -14.64 9.06
CA ARG A 113 -15.10 -13.96 9.42
C ARG A 113 -15.35 -14.05 10.93
N GLN A 114 -15.32 -15.25 11.48
CA GLN A 114 -15.55 -15.49 12.91
C GLN A 114 -14.52 -14.75 13.78
N ALA A 115 -13.26 -14.74 13.36
CA ALA A 115 -12.19 -14.00 14.03
C ALA A 115 -12.48 -12.49 14.06
N LEU A 116 -12.84 -11.90 12.92
CA LEU A 116 -13.16 -10.47 12.82
C LEU A 116 -14.38 -10.09 13.65
N ASP A 117 -15.43 -10.93 13.66
CA ASP A 117 -16.62 -10.69 14.48
C ASP A 117 -16.34 -10.83 15.98
N ARG A 118 -15.51 -11.81 16.38
CA ARG A 118 -15.02 -11.93 17.75
C ARG A 118 -14.25 -10.68 18.17
N ILE A 119 -13.26 -10.25 17.38
CA ILE A 119 -12.44 -9.06 17.66
C ILE A 119 -13.32 -7.81 17.83
N ARG A 120 -14.33 -7.63 16.96
CA ARG A 120 -15.31 -6.53 17.07
C ARG A 120 -16.12 -6.59 18.36
N ASN A 121 -16.59 -7.78 18.74
CA ASN A 121 -17.40 -7.97 19.95
C ASN A 121 -16.58 -7.77 21.23
N GLU A 122 -15.35 -8.28 21.27
CA GLU A 122 -14.41 -8.05 22.39
C GLU A 122 -14.08 -6.56 22.54
N ALA A 123 -13.86 -5.84 21.43
CA ALA A 123 -13.60 -4.41 21.46
C ALA A 123 -14.81 -3.60 21.95
N GLU A 124 -16.02 -3.95 21.50
CA GLU A 124 -17.25 -3.35 22.00
C GLU A 124 -17.42 -3.57 23.51
N ALA A 125 -17.21 -4.80 23.98
CA ALA A 125 -17.28 -5.13 25.40
C ALA A 125 -16.22 -4.37 26.22
N ALA A 126 -14.99 -4.29 25.72
CA ALA A 126 -13.90 -3.55 26.36
C ALA A 126 -14.23 -2.06 26.49
N ALA A 127 -14.74 -1.44 25.43
CA ALA A 127 -15.15 -0.03 25.45
C ALA A 127 -16.30 0.22 26.43
N ARG A 128 -17.31 -0.67 26.47
CA ARG A 128 -18.42 -0.59 27.46
C ARG A 128 -17.93 -0.80 28.90
N GLY A 129 -16.92 -1.64 29.08
CA GLY A 129 -16.25 -1.86 30.36
C GLY A 129 -15.34 -0.70 30.80
N GLY A 130 -15.27 0.40 30.04
CA GLY A 130 -14.49 1.59 30.40
C GLY A 130 -13.01 1.54 29.99
N SER A 131 -12.63 0.63 29.09
CA SER A 131 -11.26 0.62 28.55
C SER A 131 -10.98 1.90 27.77
N ALA A 132 -10.00 2.67 28.23
CA ALA A 132 -9.54 3.87 27.53
C ALA A 132 -8.67 3.53 26.31
N LEU A 133 -8.00 2.37 26.34
CA LEU A 133 -7.12 1.90 25.28
C LEU A 133 -7.51 0.47 24.86
N ILE A 134 -7.67 0.27 23.56
CA ILE A 134 -7.87 -1.04 22.96
C ILE A 134 -6.64 -1.32 22.10
N VAL A 135 -5.86 -2.32 22.48
CA VAL A 135 -4.70 -2.79 21.71
C VAL A 135 -5.13 -3.98 20.86
N LEU A 136 -5.01 -3.85 19.55
CA LEU A 136 -5.18 -4.95 18.59
C LEU A 136 -3.79 -5.50 18.26
N THR A 137 -3.55 -6.81 18.46
CA THR A 137 -2.22 -7.40 18.25
C THR A 137 -2.27 -8.74 17.52
N ASP A 138 -1.32 -8.96 16.62
CA ASP A 138 -1.05 -10.22 15.93
C ASP A 138 0.13 -11.02 16.53
N GLU A 139 0.70 -10.60 17.66
CA GLU A 139 1.87 -11.22 18.31
C GLU A 139 1.69 -12.70 18.66
N ARG A 140 0.45 -13.17 18.79
CA ARG A 140 0.14 -14.57 19.12
C ARG A 140 0.09 -15.48 17.88
N ALA A 141 0.58 -15.02 16.74
CA ALA A 141 0.68 -15.82 15.53
C ALA A 141 1.73 -16.93 15.74
N ARG A 142 1.36 -18.16 15.40
CA ARG A 142 2.18 -19.37 15.63
C ARG A 142 1.68 -20.52 14.76
N ALA A 143 2.31 -21.68 14.79
CA ALA A 143 2.02 -22.79 13.88
C ALA A 143 0.53 -23.17 13.81
N ASP A 144 -0.21 -23.13 14.93
CA ASP A 144 -1.64 -23.42 15.07
C ASP A 144 -2.55 -22.18 14.98
N ARG A 145 -2.01 -20.97 14.78
CA ARG A 145 -2.77 -19.71 14.77
C ARG A 145 -2.36 -18.76 13.65
N LEU A 146 -3.30 -18.45 12.74
CA LEU A 146 -3.15 -17.42 11.72
C LEU A 146 -3.37 -16.02 12.30
N ALA A 147 -2.60 -15.05 11.82
CA ALA A 147 -2.88 -13.63 12.03
C ALA A 147 -4.02 -13.16 11.10
N ALA A 148 -5.03 -12.48 11.66
CA ALA A 148 -5.98 -11.75 10.84
C ALA A 148 -5.30 -10.52 10.23
N PRO A 149 -5.66 -10.10 9.00
CA PRO A 149 -5.11 -8.87 8.43
C PRO A 149 -5.44 -7.67 9.33
N MET A 150 -4.40 -7.03 9.89
CA MET A 150 -4.57 -6.00 10.92
C MET A 150 -5.33 -4.76 10.41
N ILE A 151 -5.28 -4.49 9.10
CA ILE A 151 -6.10 -3.43 8.47
C ILE A 151 -7.60 -3.76 8.58
N LEU A 152 -8.02 -5.01 8.35
CA LEU A 152 -9.42 -5.42 8.52
C LEU A 152 -9.86 -5.43 9.98
N ALA A 153 -9.00 -5.94 10.88
CA ALA A 153 -9.27 -5.94 12.31
C ALA A 153 -9.48 -4.49 12.83
N THR A 154 -8.57 -3.58 12.46
CA THR A 154 -8.62 -2.17 12.84
C THR A 154 -9.87 -1.49 12.28
N ALA A 155 -10.13 -1.64 10.99
CA ALA A 155 -11.29 -1.01 10.35
C ALA A 155 -12.62 -1.55 10.90
N GLY A 156 -12.70 -2.86 11.13
CA GLY A 156 -13.85 -3.51 11.72
C GLY A 156 -14.15 -3.02 13.13
N VAL A 157 -13.12 -2.91 13.99
CA VAL A 157 -13.25 -2.37 15.35
C VAL A 157 -13.60 -0.89 15.32
N HIS A 158 -12.91 -0.10 14.50
CA HIS A 158 -13.18 1.33 14.36
C HIS A 158 -14.65 1.58 13.97
N ARG A 159 -15.13 0.88 12.94
CA ARG A 159 -16.52 0.98 12.48
C ARG A 159 -17.50 0.56 13.57
N ARG A 160 -17.31 -0.61 14.20
CA ARG A 160 -18.21 -1.11 15.26
C ARG A 160 -18.32 -0.11 16.41
N LEU A 161 -17.20 0.43 16.86
CA LEU A 161 -17.18 1.43 17.92
C LEU A 161 -17.83 2.74 17.50
N THR A 162 -17.68 3.17 16.25
CA THR A 162 -18.35 4.37 15.72
C THR A 162 -19.87 4.18 15.66
N GLU A 163 -20.35 3.04 15.13
CA GLU A 163 -21.79 2.71 15.04
C GLU A 163 -22.47 2.62 16.41
N LYS A 164 -21.71 2.22 17.44
CA LYS A 164 -22.19 2.15 18.82
C LYS A 164 -21.96 3.43 19.63
N ALA A 165 -21.46 4.50 19.00
CA ALA A 165 -21.05 5.75 19.64
C ALA A 165 -20.00 5.56 20.76
N LEU A 166 -19.20 4.49 20.70
CA LEU A 166 -18.16 4.14 21.67
C LEU A 166 -16.76 4.64 21.26
N ARG A 167 -16.54 4.99 19.98
CA ARG A 167 -15.22 5.37 19.45
C ARG A 167 -14.61 6.60 20.11
N SER A 168 -15.44 7.49 20.66
CA SER A 168 -15.00 8.69 21.39
C SER A 168 -14.34 8.37 22.74
N TYR A 169 -14.70 7.25 23.37
CA TYR A 169 -14.25 6.92 24.72
C TYR A 169 -12.95 6.12 24.76
N CYS A 170 -12.50 5.59 23.63
CA CYS A 170 -11.32 4.73 23.56
C CYS A 170 -10.42 5.05 22.37
N SER A 171 -9.13 4.78 22.52
CA SER A 171 -8.14 4.84 21.46
C SER A 171 -7.77 3.44 20.99
N ILE A 172 -7.49 3.29 19.69
CA ILE A 172 -7.14 2.02 19.08
C ILE A 172 -5.64 2.02 18.79
N VAL A 173 -4.91 1.11 19.42
CA VAL A 173 -3.47 0.89 19.18
C VAL A 173 -3.32 -0.38 18.39
N VAL A 174 -2.57 -0.33 17.28
CA VAL A 174 -2.33 -1.50 16.45
C VAL A 174 -0.90 -1.96 16.63
N ARG A 175 -0.70 -3.20 17.08
CA ARG A 175 0.58 -3.91 17.01
C ARG A 175 0.50 -4.91 15.88
N THR A 176 1.37 -4.75 14.91
CA THR A 176 1.30 -5.49 13.64
C THR A 176 2.68 -6.01 13.25
N ALA A 177 2.73 -7.25 12.83
CA ALA A 177 3.90 -7.92 12.28
C ALA A 177 4.06 -7.67 10.77
N GLU A 178 2.96 -7.39 10.05
CA GLU A 178 2.95 -7.27 8.59
C GLU A 178 3.39 -5.89 8.08
N THR A 179 3.15 -4.83 8.85
CA THR A 179 3.40 -3.45 8.39
C THR A 179 4.87 -3.07 8.50
N LEU A 180 5.44 -2.55 7.40
CA LEU A 180 6.85 -2.16 7.34
C LEU A 180 7.06 -0.75 6.73
N ASP A 181 6.28 -0.35 5.75
CA ASP A 181 6.49 0.88 4.99
C ASP A 181 5.46 1.98 5.34
N PRO A 182 5.72 3.26 4.95
CA PRO A 182 4.81 4.36 5.28
C PRO A 182 3.39 4.19 4.76
N HIS A 183 3.17 3.45 3.66
CA HIS A 183 1.84 3.26 3.11
C HIS A 183 1.01 2.31 3.99
N GLY A 184 1.59 1.24 4.53
CA GLY A 184 0.90 0.39 5.51
C GLY A 184 0.49 1.16 6.77
N PHE A 185 1.36 2.04 7.28
CA PHE A 185 1.03 2.95 8.39
C PHE A 185 -0.10 3.92 8.01
N ALA A 186 -0.02 4.52 6.81
CA ALA A 186 -1.05 5.43 6.33
C ALA A 186 -2.41 4.75 6.24
N VAL A 187 -2.49 3.53 5.69
CA VAL A 187 -3.74 2.76 5.63
C VAL A 187 -4.27 2.49 7.03
N LEU A 188 -3.47 1.97 7.96
CA LEU A 188 -3.90 1.69 9.33
C LEU A 188 -4.46 2.93 10.05
N VAL A 189 -3.78 4.08 9.94
CA VAL A 189 -4.26 5.34 10.51
C VAL A 189 -5.53 5.80 9.79
N GLY A 190 -5.55 5.75 8.46
CA GLY A 190 -6.68 6.15 7.64
C GLY A 190 -7.94 5.30 7.84
N VAL A 191 -7.81 4.06 8.33
CA VAL A 191 -8.95 3.19 8.71
C VAL A 191 -9.27 3.22 10.21
N GLY A 192 -8.60 4.06 11.00
CA GLY A 192 -9.03 4.41 12.36
C GLY A 192 -8.04 4.12 13.49
N ALA A 193 -6.83 3.62 13.21
CA ALA A 193 -5.81 3.45 14.23
C ALA A 193 -5.41 4.81 14.85
N THR A 194 -5.39 4.88 16.18
CA THR A 194 -4.83 6.01 16.91
C THR A 194 -3.30 5.99 16.79
N THR A 195 -2.69 4.84 17.10
CA THR A 195 -1.25 4.61 16.93
C THR A 195 -0.97 3.25 16.32
N VAL A 196 0.22 3.11 15.73
CA VAL A 196 0.70 1.88 15.10
C VAL A 196 2.11 1.58 15.61
N ASN A 197 2.33 0.33 15.99
CA ASN A 197 3.59 -0.25 16.39
C ASN A 197 3.90 -1.44 15.48
N ALA A 198 4.85 -1.25 14.55
CA ALA A 198 5.38 -2.33 13.73
C ALA A 198 6.42 -3.10 14.56
N TRP A 199 5.95 -4.05 15.37
CA TRP A 199 6.79 -4.69 16.40
C TRP A 199 7.82 -5.62 15.76
N LEU A 200 7.40 -6.48 14.83
CA LEU A 200 8.28 -7.45 14.18
C LEU A 200 9.34 -6.77 13.31
N ALA A 201 9.01 -5.61 12.71
CA ALA A 201 9.98 -4.82 11.96
C ALA A 201 11.17 -4.41 12.84
N GLN A 202 10.92 -4.06 14.09
CA GLN A 202 11.97 -3.66 15.05
C GLN A 202 12.77 -4.86 15.55
N ASP A 203 12.13 -5.99 15.76
CA ASP A 203 12.84 -7.23 16.12
C ASP A 203 13.77 -7.69 14.99
N LEU A 204 13.35 -7.49 13.73
CA LEU A 204 14.22 -7.69 12.55
C LEU A 204 15.40 -6.70 12.48
N PHE A 205 15.32 -5.53 13.13
CA PHE A 205 16.48 -4.66 13.25
C PHE A 205 17.50 -5.25 14.24
N GLN A 206 17.03 -5.77 15.37
CA GLN A 206 17.90 -6.44 16.34
C GLN A 206 18.62 -7.64 15.71
N GLU A 207 17.90 -8.51 14.99
CA GLU A 207 18.52 -9.65 14.28
C GLU A 207 19.63 -9.22 13.32
N ARG A 208 19.41 -8.15 12.55
CA ARG A 208 20.42 -7.64 11.61
C ARG A 208 21.63 -7.03 12.32
N LEU A 209 21.41 -6.39 13.47
CA LEU A 209 22.47 -5.82 14.29
C LEU A 209 23.31 -6.91 14.95
N ASP A 210 22.68 -7.97 15.46
CA ASP A 210 23.37 -9.13 16.05
C ASP A 210 24.28 -9.83 15.04
N ARG A 211 23.91 -9.78 13.75
CA ARG A 211 24.73 -10.28 12.64
C ARG A 211 25.84 -9.32 12.20
N GLY A 212 25.98 -8.16 12.84
CA GLY A 212 27.02 -7.18 12.54
C GLY A 212 26.85 -6.45 11.21
N LEU A 213 25.64 -6.44 10.61
CA LEU A 213 25.41 -5.83 9.29
C LEU A 213 25.50 -4.30 9.29
N TYR A 214 25.33 -3.66 10.45
CA TYR A 214 25.37 -2.19 10.61
C TYR A 214 26.28 -1.80 11.78
N PRO A 215 27.61 -1.89 11.61
CA PRO A 215 28.55 -1.59 12.69
C PRO A 215 28.40 -0.14 13.16
N GLY A 216 28.36 0.06 14.48
CA GLY A 216 28.24 1.37 15.11
C GLY A 216 26.81 1.90 15.26
N LEU A 217 25.79 1.21 14.73
CA LEU A 217 24.38 1.57 14.91
C LEU A 217 23.79 0.82 16.12
N THR A 218 23.17 1.53 17.06
CA THR A 218 22.43 0.86 18.16
C THR A 218 21.00 0.52 17.74
N LEU A 219 20.33 -0.42 18.44
CA LEU A 219 18.91 -0.70 18.20
C LEU A 219 18.05 0.57 18.36
N ARG A 220 18.38 1.40 19.36
CA ARG A 220 17.67 2.67 19.60
C ARG A 220 17.78 3.58 18.37
N ASP A 221 18.97 3.73 17.81
CA ASP A 221 19.19 4.57 16.63
C ASP A 221 18.48 4.01 15.41
N ALA A 222 18.53 2.69 15.20
CA ALA A 222 17.81 2.02 14.11
C ALA A 222 16.28 2.26 14.21
N CYS A 223 15.70 2.08 15.39
CA CYS A 223 14.27 2.32 15.62
C CYS A 223 13.87 3.79 15.46
N LEU A 224 14.70 4.74 15.89
CA LEU A 224 14.43 6.17 15.74
C LEU A 224 14.58 6.62 14.27
N ASN A 225 15.58 6.12 13.55
CA ASN A 225 15.76 6.39 12.12
C ASN A 225 14.58 5.82 11.30
N TYR A 226 14.16 4.59 11.62
CA TYR A 226 12.98 3.98 11.01
C TYR A 226 11.73 4.82 11.26
N LYS A 227 11.49 5.20 12.52
CA LYS A 227 10.37 6.06 12.91
C LYS A 227 10.37 7.38 12.14
N ALA A 228 11.51 8.06 12.04
CA ALA A 228 11.65 9.31 11.29
C ALA A 228 11.34 9.12 9.79
N GLY A 229 11.77 8.00 9.20
CA GLY A 229 11.43 7.64 7.82
C GLY A 229 9.94 7.41 7.60
N ILE A 230 9.26 6.74 8.53
CA ILE A 230 7.81 6.55 8.49
C ILE A 230 7.08 7.88 8.65
N GLU A 231 7.53 8.74 9.57
CA GLU A 231 6.94 10.08 9.79
C GLU A 231 7.03 10.96 8.55
N ALA A 232 8.20 11.03 7.90
CA ALA A 232 8.36 11.73 6.64
C ALA A 232 7.46 11.14 5.54
N GLY A 233 7.30 9.82 5.49
CA GLY A 233 6.40 9.15 4.55
C GLY A 233 4.92 9.42 4.81
N LEU A 234 4.51 9.52 6.07
CA LEU A 234 3.15 9.93 6.47
C LEU A 234 2.88 11.38 6.06
N LEU A 235 3.77 12.31 6.42
CA LEU A 235 3.67 13.71 6.01
C LEU A 235 3.54 13.84 4.48
N LYS A 236 4.36 13.10 3.72
CA LYS A 236 4.27 13.04 2.26
C LYS A 236 2.92 12.52 1.77
N THR A 237 2.36 11.49 2.43
CA THR A 237 1.06 10.91 2.04
C THR A 237 -0.07 11.91 2.28
N LEU A 238 -0.06 12.60 3.42
CA LEU A 238 -1.02 13.64 3.77
C LEU A 238 -0.95 14.83 2.80
N ALA A 239 0.27 15.28 2.50
CA ALA A 239 0.54 16.41 1.64
C ALA A 239 0.01 16.23 0.20
N ARG A 240 -0.01 15.00 -0.33
CA ARG A 240 -0.56 14.69 -1.67
C ARG A 240 -2.04 15.05 -1.85
N LYS A 241 -2.81 15.06 -0.75
CA LYS A 241 -4.23 15.48 -0.74
C LYS A 241 -4.40 16.91 -0.21
N GLY A 242 -3.32 17.58 0.18
CA GLY A 242 -3.37 18.88 0.85
C GLY A 242 -3.87 18.81 2.30
N ILE A 243 -3.72 17.65 2.96
CA ILE A 243 -4.09 17.49 4.37
C ILE A 243 -2.88 17.84 5.23
N SER A 244 -3.04 18.76 6.20
CA SER A 244 -1.92 19.19 7.04
C SER A 244 -1.80 18.44 8.36
N ILE A 245 -2.89 17.85 8.87
CA ILE A 245 -2.93 17.26 10.22
C ILE A 245 -3.42 15.81 10.21
N ILE A 246 -2.70 14.93 10.92
CA ILE A 246 -3.02 13.49 10.97
C ILE A 246 -4.39 13.19 11.62
N SER A 247 -4.88 14.07 12.49
CA SER A 247 -6.19 13.91 13.12
C SER A 247 -7.34 14.01 12.13
N ALA A 248 -7.21 14.82 11.07
CA ALA A 248 -8.20 14.91 10.00
C ALA A 248 -8.11 13.73 9.02
N TYR A 249 -6.91 13.17 8.85
CA TYR A 249 -6.68 12.00 8.01
C TYR A 249 -7.20 10.69 8.64
N ARG A 250 -7.10 10.57 9.97
CA ARG A 250 -7.44 9.36 10.71
C ARG A 250 -8.91 8.99 10.54
N GLY A 251 -9.16 7.74 10.13
CA GLY A 251 -10.51 7.23 9.87
C GLY A 251 -11.18 7.80 8.61
N GLY A 252 -10.54 8.72 7.89
CA GLY A 252 -11.09 9.35 6.69
C GLY A 252 -11.17 8.44 5.47
N CYS A 253 -10.52 7.27 5.49
CA CYS A 253 -10.49 6.32 4.37
C CYS A 253 -10.05 6.97 3.04
N GLU A 254 -9.02 7.82 3.08
CA GLU A 254 -8.47 8.58 1.93
C GLU A 254 -7.66 7.70 0.94
N PHE A 255 -8.31 6.66 0.43
CA PHE A 255 -7.76 5.70 -0.52
C PHE A 255 -8.83 5.23 -1.49
N GLU A 256 -8.40 4.68 -2.61
CA GLU A 256 -9.23 3.85 -3.48
C GLU A 256 -8.86 2.37 -3.30
N VAL A 257 -9.88 1.51 -3.21
CA VAL A 257 -9.70 0.06 -3.06
C VAL A 257 -9.80 -0.62 -4.43
N LEU A 258 -8.69 -1.21 -4.87
CA LEU A 258 -8.60 -1.93 -6.14
C LEU A 258 -8.50 -3.44 -5.87
N GLY A 259 -9.52 -4.20 -6.28
CA GLY A 259 -9.47 -5.67 -6.28
C GLY A 259 -9.89 -6.37 -5.00
N LEU A 260 -10.52 -5.66 -4.06
CA LEU A 260 -11.32 -6.28 -2.99
C LEU A 260 -12.80 -6.33 -3.39
N SER A 261 -13.55 -7.29 -2.87
CA SER A 261 -14.98 -7.41 -3.20
C SER A 261 -15.76 -6.19 -2.68
N ARG A 262 -16.75 -5.71 -3.45
CA ARG A 262 -17.58 -4.56 -3.04
C ARG A 262 -18.25 -4.77 -1.68
N ALA A 263 -18.71 -5.99 -1.38
CA ALA A 263 -19.31 -6.34 -0.10
C ALA A 263 -18.31 -6.16 1.06
N LEU A 264 -17.08 -6.65 0.90
CA LEU A 264 -16.01 -6.45 1.89
C LEU A 264 -15.67 -4.96 2.04
N SER A 265 -15.50 -4.24 0.93
CA SER A 265 -15.16 -2.81 0.96
C SER A 265 -16.24 -1.98 1.62
N ALA A 266 -17.53 -2.21 1.30
CA ALA A 266 -18.64 -1.54 1.95
C ALA A 266 -18.74 -1.88 3.44
N GLU A 267 -18.37 -3.10 3.83
CA GLU A 267 -18.43 -3.52 5.22
C GLU A 267 -17.28 -2.92 6.07
N PHE A 268 -16.06 -2.86 5.56
CA PHE A 268 -14.90 -2.45 6.37
C PHE A 268 -14.43 -1.01 6.06
N PHE A 269 -14.64 -0.53 4.85
CA PHE A 269 -14.10 0.74 4.34
C PHE A 269 -15.18 1.56 3.62
N PRO A 270 -16.31 1.92 4.27
CA PRO A 270 -17.44 2.55 3.59
C PRO A 270 -17.09 3.88 2.89
N GLY A 271 -16.05 4.58 3.34
CA GLY A 271 -15.56 5.83 2.72
C GLY A 271 -14.62 5.64 1.52
N ALA A 272 -14.15 4.41 1.24
CA ALA A 272 -13.21 4.14 0.17
C ALA A 272 -13.91 3.51 -1.05
N PRO A 273 -13.89 4.15 -2.24
CA PRO A 273 -14.52 3.59 -3.43
C PRO A 273 -13.82 2.29 -3.86
N SER A 274 -14.62 1.35 -4.38
CA SER A 274 -14.13 0.10 -4.98
C SER A 274 -14.85 -0.17 -6.29
N ARG A 275 -14.32 0.40 -7.38
CA ARG A 275 -14.94 0.36 -8.72
C ARG A 275 -14.88 -1.04 -9.33
N ILE A 276 -13.71 -1.68 -9.18
CA ILE A 276 -13.44 -3.03 -9.66
C ILE A 276 -13.44 -3.96 -8.45
N SER A 277 -14.49 -4.77 -8.36
CA SER A 277 -14.63 -5.81 -7.33
C SER A 277 -13.59 -6.90 -7.54
N GLY A 278 -13.13 -7.52 -6.46
CA GLY A 278 -12.24 -8.68 -6.52
C GLY A 278 -12.44 -9.61 -5.33
N ILE A 279 -11.35 -9.95 -4.65
CA ILE A 279 -11.34 -11.00 -3.63
C ILE A 279 -12.13 -10.61 -2.37
N GLY A 280 -12.87 -11.57 -1.82
CA GLY A 280 -13.53 -11.45 -0.51
C GLY A 280 -12.69 -12.09 0.60
N LEU A 281 -13.32 -12.31 1.76
CA LEU A 281 -12.67 -12.96 2.91
C LEU A 281 -12.11 -14.35 2.58
N ALA A 282 -12.78 -15.11 1.71
CA ALA A 282 -12.30 -16.42 1.26
C ALA A 282 -10.93 -16.32 0.59
N GLY A 283 -10.75 -15.39 -0.35
CA GLY A 283 -9.45 -15.20 -1.03
C GLY A 283 -8.37 -14.67 -0.10
N LEU A 284 -8.73 -13.78 0.83
CA LEU A 284 -7.79 -13.24 1.83
C LEU A 284 -7.32 -14.30 2.82
N GLU A 285 -8.22 -15.17 3.29
CA GLU A 285 -7.87 -16.30 4.17
C GLU A 285 -6.96 -17.29 3.45
N GLN A 286 -7.26 -17.62 2.18
CA GLN A 286 -6.40 -18.50 1.39
C GLN A 286 -5.01 -17.91 1.14
N ALA A 287 -4.91 -16.61 0.86
CA ALA A 287 -3.63 -15.92 0.73
C ALA A 287 -2.84 -15.91 2.04
N ALA A 288 -3.52 -15.73 3.19
CA ALA A 288 -2.91 -15.84 4.50
C ALA A 288 -2.42 -17.26 4.79
N LEU A 289 -3.22 -18.29 4.47
CA LEU A 289 -2.86 -19.70 4.60
C LEU A 289 -1.65 -20.08 3.76
N LYS A 290 -1.57 -19.58 2.52
CA LYS A 290 -0.39 -19.80 1.66
C LYS A 290 0.88 -19.27 2.30
N ARG A 291 0.86 -18.05 2.87
CA ARG A 291 2.00 -17.48 3.61
C ARG A 291 2.30 -18.25 4.89
N HIS A 292 1.26 -18.68 5.61
CA HIS A 292 1.38 -19.48 6.82
C HIS A 292 2.09 -20.80 6.54
N ARG A 293 1.63 -21.56 5.55
CA ARG A 293 2.26 -22.83 5.16
C ARG A 293 3.73 -22.65 4.73
N MET A 294 4.07 -21.55 4.06
CA MET A 294 5.48 -21.25 3.74
C MET A 294 6.34 -20.99 4.99
N ALA A 295 5.78 -20.36 6.03
CA ALA A 295 6.51 -20.02 7.25
C ALA A 295 6.61 -21.19 8.25
N TRP A 296 5.62 -22.08 8.30
CA TRP A 296 5.56 -23.18 9.28
C TRP A 296 5.66 -24.59 8.66
N GLY A 297 5.69 -24.71 7.33
CA GLY A 297 5.76 -26.00 6.63
C GLY A 297 7.16 -26.61 6.58
N GLU A 298 8.20 -25.81 6.82
CA GLU A 298 9.61 -26.24 6.83
C GLU A 298 10.25 -25.96 8.19
N ALA A 299 11.21 -26.80 8.58
CA ALA A 299 11.92 -26.64 9.87
C ALA A 299 12.78 -25.36 9.91
N GLN A 300 13.26 -24.89 8.76
CA GLN A 300 14.00 -23.64 8.61
C GLN A 300 13.48 -22.88 7.39
N PRO A 301 12.40 -22.08 7.55
CA PRO A 301 11.84 -21.33 6.45
C PRO A 301 12.85 -20.28 5.96
N VAL A 302 13.15 -20.29 4.66
CA VAL A 302 14.01 -19.27 4.06
C VAL A 302 13.13 -18.17 3.45
N PRO A 303 13.31 -16.89 3.85
CA PRO A 303 12.60 -15.79 3.21
C PRO A 303 12.91 -15.75 1.71
N SER A 304 11.87 -15.57 0.89
CA SER A 304 12.07 -15.38 -0.54
C SER A 304 12.97 -14.16 -0.80
N MET A 305 13.85 -14.28 -1.79
CA MET A 305 14.65 -13.16 -2.32
C MET A 305 13.78 -12.03 -2.89
N GLY A 306 12.48 -12.27 -3.05
CA GLY A 306 11.50 -11.34 -3.57
C GLY A 306 11.64 -11.14 -5.08
N GLY A 307 11.05 -10.06 -5.54
CA GLY A 307 11.07 -9.68 -6.95
C GLY A 307 9.99 -8.65 -7.25
N PHE A 308 9.56 -7.87 -6.27
CA PHE A 308 8.47 -6.92 -6.46
C PHE A 308 8.97 -5.61 -7.09
N PHE A 309 10.07 -5.06 -6.55
CA PHE A 309 10.62 -3.79 -7.04
C PHE A 309 11.54 -3.96 -8.25
N LYS A 310 11.95 -5.19 -8.54
CA LYS A 310 12.84 -5.52 -9.66
C LYS A 310 12.67 -6.99 -9.99
N ILE A 311 12.54 -7.27 -11.29
CA ILE A 311 12.44 -8.61 -11.83
C ILE A 311 13.58 -9.52 -11.32
N ARG A 312 13.19 -10.72 -10.88
CA ARG A 312 14.10 -11.81 -10.47
C ARG A 312 13.51 -13.14 -10.92
N ALA A 313 14.38 -14.10 -11.21
CA ALA A 313 13.96 -15.46 -11.52
C ALA A 313 13.17 -16.05 -10.34
N GLY A 314 11.98 -16.58 -10.61
CA GLY A 314 11.06 -17.10 -9.58
C GLY A 314 10.40 -16.04 -8.69
N GLY A 315 10.55 -14.75 -9.03
CA GLY A 315 9.92 -13.63 -8.34
C GLY A 315 8.54 -13.27 -8.88
N GLU A 316 8.10 -12.04 -8.60
CA GLU A 316 6.87 -11.51 -9.21
C GLU A 316 7.05 -11.35 -10.72
N ALA A 317 5.97 -11.51 -11.46
CA ALA A 317 5.97 -11.24 -12.90
C ALA A 317 6.07 -9.73 -13.17
N HIS A 318 6.73 -9.39 -14.27
CA HIS A 318 6.98 -8.01 -14.70
C HIS A 318 6.70 -7.88 -16.19
N ALA A 319 6.11 -6.77 -16.63
CA ALA A 319 5.84 -6.56 -18.05
C ALA A 319 7.14 -6.42 -18.86
N HIS A 320 8.17 -5.83 -18.26
CA HIS A 320 9.46 -5.61 -18.90
C HIS A 320 10.48 -6.71 -18.58
N GLU A 321 10.37 -7.83 -19.28
CA GLU A 321 11.33 -8.94 -19.18
C GLU A 321 12.51 -8.79 -20.15
N ALA A 322 13.69 -9.30 -19.77
CA ALA A 322 14.92 -9.19 -20.56
C ALA A 322 14.77 -9.73 -21.99
N LYS A 323 14.06 -10.84 -22.16
CA LYS A 323 13.80 -11.43 -23.49
C LYS A 323 12.91 -10.53 -24.36
N ALA A 324 11.88 -9.92 -23.78
CA ALA A 324 11.00 -9.00 -24.48
C ALA A 324 11.77 -7.75 -24.92
N ILE A 325 12.56 -7.17 -24.01
CA ILE A 325 13.41 -6.00 -24.29
C ILE A 325 14.39 -6.30 -25.43
N HIS A 326 15.06 -7.45 -25.38
CA HIS A 326 16.03 -7.84 -26.41
C HIS A 326 15.39 -7.98 -27.79
N LEU A 327 14.22 -8.64 -27.88
CA LEU A 327 13.50 -8.79 -29.15
C LEU A 327 13.06 -7.44 -29.72
N LEU A 328 12.57 -6.53 -28.88
CA LEU A 328 12.20 -5.18 -29.31
C LEU A 328 13.42 -4.39 -29.83
N GLN A 329 14.52 -4.42 -29.10
CA GLN A 329 15.76 -3.75 -29.51
C GLN A 329 16.28 -4.28 -30.85
N ASP A 330 16.34 -5.61 -31.00
CA ASP A 330 16.83 -6.23 -32.23
C ASP A 330 15.91 -5.98 -33.44
N ALA A 331 14.58 -5.99 -33.22
CA ALA A 331 13.61 -5.64 -34.26
C ALA A 331 13.78 -4.18 -34.74
N CYS A 332 13.91 -3.23 -33.81
CA CYS A 332 14.09 -1.81 -34.13
C CYS A 332 15.45 -1.54 -34.80
N ASN A 333 16.53 -2.14 -34.30
CA ASN A 333 17.88 -1.93 -34.85
C ASN A 333 18.02 -2.48 -36.29
N ARG A 334 17.27 -3.54 -36.63
CA ARG A 334 17.30 -4.16 -37.97
C ARG A 334 16.21 -3.66 -38.91
N GLY A 335 15.22 -2.93 -38.40
CA GLY A 335 14.01 -2.60 -39.17
C GLY A 335 13.18 -3.83 -39.56
N ASP A 336 13.18 -4.88 -38.74
CA ASP A 336 12.57 -6.17 -39.07
C ASP A 336 11.19 -6.33 -38.39
N TYR A 337 10.13 -6.18 -39.18
CA TYR A 337 8.75 -6.33 -38.70
C TYR A 337 8.42 -7.76 -38.25
N ARG A 338 9.04 -8.80 -38.82
CA ARG A 338 8.78 -10.19 -38.39
C ARG A 338 9.31 -10.42 -36.98
N ARG A 339 10.46 -9.83 -36.65
CA ARG A 339 10.99 -9.84 -35.26
C ARG A 339 10.11 -9.02 -34.32
N PHE A 340 9.59 -7.89 -34.79
CA PHE A 340 8.60 -7.13 -34.02
C PHE A 340 7.35 -7.96 -33.74
N LYS A 341 6.89 -8.77 -34.70
CA LYS A 341 5.78 -9.71 -34.49
C LYS A 341 6.10 -10.76 -33.42
N GLN A 342 7.30 -11.34 -33.43
CA GLN A 342 7.76 -12.25 -32.37
C GLN A 342 7.75 -11.60 -30.99
N TYR A 343 8.17 -10.32 -30.89
CA TYR A 343 8.05 -9.54 -29.65
C TYR A 343 6.58 -9.39 -29.22
N THR A 344 5.68 -8.99 -30.12
CA THR A 344 4.26 -8.83 -29.77
C THR A 344 3.59 -10.14 -29.39
N ASP A 345 3.97 -11.26 -30.01
CA ASP A 345 3.43 -12.57 -29.70
C ASP A 345 3.96 -13.07 -28.34
N LEU A 346 5.20 -12.73 -27.98
CA LEU A 346 5.72 -12.98 -26.64
C LEU A 346 4.92 -12.22 -25.58
N LEU A 347 4.61 -10.93 -25.81
CA LEU A 347 3.80 -10.14 -24.88
C LEU A 347 2.37 -10.68 -24.72
N LYS A 348 1.75 -11.16 -25.80
CA LYS A 348 0.41 -11.76 -25.74
C LYS A 348 0.34 -13.05 -24.92
N ASN A 349 1.46 -13.75 -24.79
CA ASN A 349 1.56 -15.01 -24.03
C ASN A 349 2.07 -14.79 -22.60
N GLN A 350 2.26 -13.54 -22.16
CA GLN A 350 2.54 -13.23 -20.76
C GLN A 350 1.30 -13.48 -19.89
N PRO A 351 1.47 -13.70 -18.58
CA PRO A 351 0.34 -13.71 -17.66
C PRO A 351 -0.38 -12.36 -17.66
N ASP A 352 -1.59 -12.31 -17.10
CA ASP A 352 -2.35 -11.06 -16.96
C ASP A 352 -1.64 -10.12 -15.97
N LEU A 353 -1.05 -9.04 -16.48
CA LEU A 353 -0.28 -8.08 -15.67
C LEU A 353 -1.05 -6.79 -15.42
N SER A 354 -2.10 -6.53 -16.17
CA SER A 354 -2.88 -5.31 -16.13
C SER A 354 -4.35 -5.56 -16.45
N LEU A 355 -5.23 -4.64 -16.07
CA LEU A 355 -6.67 -4.82 -16.25
C LEU A 355 -7.10 -4.97 -17.71
N ARG A 356 -6.35 -4.38 -18.65
CA ARG A 356 -6.61 -4.52 -20.09
C ARG A 356 -6.34 -5.92 -20.61
N ASP A 357 -5.53 -6.72 -19.91
CA ASP A 357 -5.20 -8.09 -20.32
C ASP A 357 -6.41 -9.03 -20.09
N LEU A 358 -7.36 -8.61 -19.24
CA LEU A 358 -8.65 -9.28 -19.03
C LEU A 358 -9.70 -8.96 -20.10
N LEU A 359 -9.37 -8.11 -21.07
CA LEU A 359 -10.28 -7.69 -22.14
C LEU A 359 -9.89 -8.42 -23.43
N ASP A 360 -10.90 -8.85 -24.19
CA ASP A 360 -10.70 -9.41 -25.52
C ASP A 360 -11.54 -8.68 -26.58
N PHE A 361 -11.10 -8.76 -27.83
CA PHE A 361 -11.85 -8.24 -28.96
C PHE A 361 -12.98 -9.20 -29.30
N ARG A 362 -14.15 -8.64 -29.66
CA ARG A 362 -15.26 -9.48 -30.11
C ARG A 362 -14.92 -10.12 -31.46
N THR A 363 -15.33 -11.38 -31.62
CA THR A 363 -15.08 -12.17 -32.83
C THR A 363 -16.21 -12.07 -33.86
N ASP A 364 -17.33 -11.43 -33.52
CA ASP A 364 -18.53 -11.23 -34.36
C ASP A 364 -18.42 -9.99 -35.26
N VAL A 365 -17.24 -9.77 -35.85
CA VAL A 365 -16.96 -8.65 -36.76
C VAL A 365 -16.48 -9.16 -38.11
N THR A 366 -16.94 -8.54 -39.19
CA THR A 366 -16.47 -8.87 -40.55
C THR A 366 -15.08 -8.27 -40.76
N PRO A 367 -14.04 -9.08 -41.03
CA PRO A 367 -12.72 -8.55 -41.35
C PRO A 367 -12.74 -7.74 -42.64
N VAL A 368 -11.92 -6.70 -42.70
CA VAL A 368 -11.69 -5.89 -43.91
C VAL A 368 -10.30 -6.16 -44.48
N PRO A 369 -10.09 -5.98 -45.80
CA PRO A 369 -8.75 -5.98 -46.39
C PRO A 369 -7.85 -4.93 -45.74
N LEU A 370 -6.54 -5.21 -45.63
CA LEU A 370 -5.60 -4.34 -44.93
C LEU A 370 -5.44 -2.98 -45.64
N GLU A 371 -5.59 -2.95 -46.95
CA GLU A 371 -5.57 -1.76 -47.78
C GLU A 371 -6.71 -0.77 -47.50
N GLU A 372 -7.79 -1.21 -46.86
CA GLU A 372 -8.90 -0.35 -46.42
C GLU A 372 -8.64 0.28 -45.05
N VAL A 373 -7.63 -0.22 -44.31
CA VAL A 373 -7.27 0.32 -42.99
C VAL A 373 -6.56 1.66 -43.16
N GLU A 374 -6.79 2.56 -42.20
CA GLU A 374 -6.11 3.84 -42.10
C GLU A 374 -4.57 3.70 -42.25
N SER A 375 -3.96 4.65 -42.96
CA SER A 375 -2.53 4.60 -43.28
C SER A 375 -1.66 4.63 -42.02
N VAL A 376 -0.48 4.01 -42.07
CA VAL A 376 0.51 4.08 -40.98
C VAL A 376 0.90 5.52 -40.65
N SER A 377 0.96 6.38 -41.67
CA SER A 377 1.27 7.81 -41.52
C SER A 377 0.21 8.55 -40.71
N ASP A 378 -1.06 8.20 -40.84
CA ASP A 378 -2.14 8.83 -40.09
C ASP A 378 -2.27 8.26 -38.68
N ILE A 379 -2.12 6.94 -38.53
CA ILE A 379 -2.12 6.28 -37.22
C ILE A 379 -0.99 6.85 -36.34
N ARG A 380 0.24 6.93 -36.85
CA ARG A 380 1.40 7.36 -36.04
C ARG A 380 1.34 8.83 -35.60
N ARG A 381 0.55 9.68 -36.28
CA ARG A 381 0.32 11.08 -35.84
C ARG A 381 -0.39 11.17 -34.50
N ARG A 382 -1.10 10.10 -34.11
CA ARG A 382 -1.72 9.96 -32.78
C ARG A 382 -0.73 9.57 -31.70
N PHE A 383 0.47 9.11 -32.07
CA PHE A 383 1.51 8.77 -31.10
C PHE A 383 2.18 10.03 -30.55
N LEU A 384 2.57 9.93 -29.30
CA LEU A 384 3.24 10.97 -28.54
C LEU A 384 4.32 10.29 -27.69
N THR A 385 5.55 10.78 -27.73
CA THR A 385 6.53 10.36 -26.71
C THR A 385 6.22 11.10 -25.43
N GLN A 386 6.12 10.37 -24.32
CA GLN A 386 5.78 10.98 -23.03
C GLN A 386 6.85 12.00 -22.58
N ALA A 387 6.41 12.93 -21.74
CA ALA A 387 7.25 13.92 -21.08
C ALA A 387 8.35 13.23 -20.26
N MET A 388 9.60 13.33 -20.74
CA MET A 388 10.78 12.85 -20.01
C MET A 388 11.80 13.97 -20.00
N SER A 389 12.08 14.52 -18.82
CA SER A 389 12.85 15.74 -18.70
C SER A 389 14.31 15.59 -19.15
N LEU A 390 14.81 16.63 -19.81
CA LEU A 390 16.25 16.85 -19.95
C LEU A 390 16.88 16.93 -18.54
N GLY A 391 17.82 16.05 -18.24
CA GLY A 391 18.38 15.86 -16.91
C GLY A 391 17.98 14.53 -16.25
N ALA A 392 16.75 14.04 -16.48
CA ALA A 392 16.41 12.65 -16.20
C ALA A 392 16.94 11.72 -17.29
N LEU A 393 16.89 12.18 -18.55
CA LEU A 393 17.54 11.57 -19.71
C LEU A 393 18.77 12.36 -20.13
N SER A 394 19.67 11.70 -20.86
CA SER A 394 20.79 12.40 -21.49
C SER A 394 20.30 13.31 -22.62
N PRO A 395 21.05 14.38 -22.95
CA PRO A 395 20.73 15.26 -24.06
C PRO A 395 20.51 14.52 -25.39
N GLU A 396 21.33 13.50 -25.66
CA GLU A 396 21.28 12.70 -26.88
C GLU A 396 20.00 11.87 -26.94
N ALA A 397 19.58 11.26 -25.82
CA ALA A 397 18.34 10.49 -25.76
C ALA A 397 17.11 11.40 -25.96
N HIS A 398 17.10 12.57 -25.31
CA HIS A 398 16.02 13.54 -25.47
C HIS A 398 15.94 14.08 -26.91
N GLU A 399 17.08 14.45 -27.50
CA GLU A 399 17.15 14.95 -28.88
C GLU A 399 16.75 13.87 -29.90
N THR A 400 17.17 12.62 -29.67
CA THR A 400 16.79 11.49 -30.52
C THR A 400 15.27 11.33 -30.60
N LEU A 401 14.56 11.47 -29.46
CA LEU A 401 13.09 11.39 -29.43
C LEU A 401 12.45 12.54 -30.21
N ASN A 402 12.92 13.76 -30.03
CA ASN A 402 12.42 14.94 -30.74
C ASN A 402 12.59 14.79 -32.25
N ILE A 403 13.80 14.44 -32.71
CA ILE A 403 14.10 14.24 -34.13
C ILE A 403 13.23 13.12 -34.71
N ALA A 404 13.08 12.00 -33.98
CA ALA A 404 12.28 10.87 -34.44
C ALA A 404 10.80 11.26 -34.61
N MET A 405 10.19 11.90 -33.61
CA MET A 405 8.77 12.29 -33.65
C MET A 405 8.49 13.34 -34.71
N ASN A 406 9.35 14.36 -34.84
CA ASN A 406 9.22 15.38 -35.87
C ASN A 406 9.36 14.78 -37.29
N ARG A 407 10.30 13.86 -37.49
CA ARG A 407 10.49 13.17 -38.78
C ARG A 407 9.26 12.38 -39.21
N ILE A 408 8.48 11.86 -38.27
CA ILE A 408 7.26 11.12 -38.56
C ILE A 408 5.99 11.99 -38.56
N GLY A 409 6.12 13.29 -38.31
CA GLY A 409 5.00 14.24 -38.19
C GLY A 409 4.13 14.01 -36.94
N ALA A 410 4.70 13.38 -35.92
CA ALA A 410 4.07 13.18 -34.62
C ALA A 410 4.62 14.22 -33.61
N ARG A 411 4.31 14.05 -32.32
CA ARG A 411 4.66 15.03 -31.28
C ARG A 411 5.57 14.41 -30.22
N SER A 412 6.55 15.18 -29.74
CA SER A 412 7.30 14.91 -28.51
C SER A 412 6.94 15.94 -27.44
N VAL A 413 7.36 15.68 -26.20
CA VAL A 413 7.09 16.55 -25.04
C VAL A 413 8.39 16.75 -24.28
N SER A 414 8.78 18.00 -24.05
CA SER A 414 10.04 18.40 -23.38
C SER A 414 10.16 17.96 -21.92
N GLY A 415 9.02 17.73 -21.26
CA GLY A 415 8.96 17.39 -19.84
C GLY A 415 9.27 18.57 -18.93
N GLU A 416 9.65 18.27 -17.69
CA GLU A 416 9.78 19.28 -16.61
C GLU A 416 11.12 20.04 -16.63
N GLY A 417 12.08 19.63 -17.48
CA GLY A 417 13.46 20.14 -17.46
C GLY A 417 13.69 21.39 -18.32
N GLY A 418 12.67 21.90 -19.00
CA GLY A 418 12.83 22.91 -20.04
C GLY A 418 13.44 22.33 -21.33
N GLU A 419 13.74 23.20 -22.29
CA GLU A 419 14.30 22.83 -23.59
C GLU A 419 15.34 23.86 -24.02
N ASP A 420 16.40 23.38 -24.68
CA ASP A 420 17.51 24.22 -25.14
C ASP A 420 17.05 25.15 -26.27
N PRO A 421 17.21 26.49 -26.14
CA PRO A 421 16.85 27.43 -27.19
C PRO A 421 17.50 27.19 -28.56
N GLU A 422 18.66 26.54 -28.63
CA GLU A 422 19.30 26.19 -29.91
C GLU A 422 18.48 25.20 -30.76
N ARG A 423 17.45 24.56 -30.16
CA ARG A 423 16.59 23.55 -30.83
C ARG A 423 15.36 24.14 -31.52
N TYR A 424 15.07 25.43 -31.34
CA TYR A 424 13.96 26.13 -31.99
C TYR A 424 14.38 26.65 -33.37
#